data_AF-A0A7C8ZC13-F1
#
_entry.id   AF-A0A7C8ZC13-F1
#
_cell.length_a   1.000
_cell.length_b   1.000
_cell.length_c   1.000
_cell.angle_alpha   90.00
_cell.angle_beta   90.00
_cell.angle_gamma   90.00
#
_symmetry.space_group_name_H-M   'P 1'
#
loop_
_entity.id
_entity.type
_entity.pdbx_description
1 polymer ?
#
loop_
_entity_poly.entity_id
_entity_poly.type
_entity_poly.pdbx_seq_one_letter_code
_entity_poly.pdbx_strand_id
1 'polypeptide(L)'
;MNAVFEACVHCGDIDSALKVFDEMSNSRSYRVDNVSYATLLKGLGMARRIDEAFQLLEAVEQGNAVGNPTLSAPHLHGLLNALIEAGDLRRANVFLHAIDLCSMKAAVHRS
;
A
#
# COMPACT_ATOMS: atom_id res chain seq x y z
N MET A 1 3.11 0.06 -15.21
CA MET A 1 1.69 -0.18 -14.86
C MET A 1 1.13 -1.28 -15.74
N ASN A 2 0.58 -2.34 -15.13
CA ASN A 2 0.01 -3.49 -15.85
C ASN A 2 -1.52 -3.35 -15.85
N ALA A 3 -2.13 -3.29 -17.04
CA ALA A 3 -3.57 -3.09 -17.19
C ALA A 3 -4.41 -4.25 -16.62
N VAL A 4 -3.88 -5.48 -16.65
CA VAL A 4 -4.56 -6.65 -16.08
C VAL A 4 -4.59 -6.53 -14.55
N PHE A 5 -3.46 -6.17 -13.95
CA PHE A 5 -3.39 -5.91 -12.50
C PHE A 5 -4.39 -4.83 -12.07
N GLU A 6 -4.42 -3.72 -12.79
CA GLU A 6 -5.35 -2.63 -12.48
C GLU A 6 -6.82 -3.07 -12.62
N ALA A 7 -7.14 -3.80 -13.70
CA ALA A 7 -8.48 -4.35 -13.90
C ALA A 7 -8.89 -5.32 -12.79
N CYS A 8 -8.00 -6.22 -12.35
CA CYS A 8 -8.27 -7.13 -11.24
C CYS A 8 -8.60 -6.36 -9.95
N VAL A 9 -7.83 -5.31 -9.63
CA VAL A 9 -8.10 -4.45 -8.46
C VAL A 9 -9.45 -3.74 -8.59
N HIS A 10 -9.74 -3.14 -9.74
CA HIS A 10 -11.02 -2.45 -9.96
C HIS A 10 -12.23 -3.39 -9.91
N CYS A 11 -12.08 -4.63 -10.39
CA CYS A 11 -13.13 -5.66 -10.32
C CYS A 11 -13.26 -6.31 -8.93
N GLY A 12 -12.36 -6.00 -7.99
CA GLY A 12 -12.33 -6.60 -6.66
C GLY A 12 -11.80 -8.04 -6.63
N ASP A 13 -11.25 -8.55 -7.73
CA ASP A 13 -10.57 -9.85 -7.77
C ASP A 13 -9.13 -9.69 -7.26
N ILE A 14 -9.02 -9.51 -5.94
CA ILE A 14 -7.75 -9.22 -5.29
C ILE A 14 -6.80 -10.42 -5.29
N ASP A 15 -7.33 -11.65 -5.31
CA ASP A 15 -6.50 -12.84 -5.42
C ASP A 15 -5.78 -12.92 -6.76
N SER A 16 -6.47 -12.60 -7.86
CA SER A 16 -5.81 -12.49 -9.18
C SER A 16 -4.88 -11.29 -9.23
N ALA A 17 -5.24 -10.15 -8.64
CA ALA A 17 -4.37 -8.97 -8.57
C ALA A 17 -3.04 -9.29 -7.86
N LEU A 18 -3.06 -10.04 -6.76
CA LEU A 18 -1.87 -10.46 -6.02
C LEU A 18 -0.98 -11.39 -6.85
N LYS A 19 -1.56 -12.32 -7.60
CA LYS A 19 -0.78 -13.20 -8.51
C LYS A 19 -0.08 -12.39 -9.58
N VAL A 20 -0.79 -11.47 -10.24
CA VAL A 20 -0.19 -10.61 -11.26
C VAL A 20 0.87 -9.70 -10.65
N PHE A 21 0.66 -9.19 -9.43
CA PHE A 21 1.64 -8.38 -8.72
C PHE A 21 2.92 -9.16 -8.40
N ASP A 22 2.80 -10.42 -7.97
CA ASP A 22 3.95 -11.30 -7.74
C ASP A 22 4.69 -11.63 -9.04
N GLU A 23 3.97 -11.96 -10.12
CA GLU A 23 4.55 -12.15 -11.45
C GLU A 23 5.30 -10.91 -11.94
N MET A 24 4.73 -9.71 -11.72
CA MET A 24 5.39 -8.44 -12.04
C MET A 24 6.65 -8.23 -11.19
N SER A 25 6.61 -8.60 -9.91
CA SER A 25 7.74 -8.47 -8.98
C SER A 25 8.89 -9.40 -9.37
N ASN A 26 8.59 -10.57 -9.90
CA ASN A 26 9.57 -11.57 -10.34
C ASN A 26 10.04 -11.40 -11.79
N SER A 27 9.42 -10.51 -12.58
CA SER A 27 9.76 -10.28 -13.98
C SER A 27 10.93 -9.30 -14.15
N ARG A 28 11.77 -9.53 -15.17
CA ARG A 28 12.79 -8.54 -15.61
C ARG A 28 12.19 -7.40 -16.43
N SER A 29 11.04 -7.62 -17.05
CA SER A 29 10.47 -6.72 -18.06
C SER A 29 9.44 -5.75 -17.49
N TYR A 30 8.84 -6.09 -16.34
CA TYR A 30 7.87 -5.27 -15.64
C TYR A 30 8.41 -4.94 -14.27
N ARG A 31 8.29 -3.68 -13.86
CA ARG A 31 8.67 -3.25 -12.51
C ARG A 31 7.44 -2.81 -11.76
N VAL A 32 7.29 -3.35 -10.55
CA VAL A 32 6.44 -2.77 -9.53
C VAL A 32 7.07 -1.44 -9.08
N ASP A 33 6.23 -0.42 -8.91
CA ASP A 33 6.59 0.94 -8.54
C ASP A 33 5.61 1.47 -7.49
N ASN A 34 5.85 2.69 -6.99
CA ASN A 34 4.99 3.33 -5.98
C ASN A 34 3.50 3.30 -6.36
N VAL A 35 3.17 3.40 -7.65
CA VAL A 35 1.78 3.38 -8.12
C VAL A 35 1.19 1.97 -8.00
N SER A 36 1.98 0.94 -8.33
CA SER A 36 1.59 -0.46 -8.18
C SER A 36 1.26 -0.81 -6.73
N TYR A 37 2.11 -0.38 -5.79
CA TYR A 37 1.87 -0.56 -4.34
C TYR A 37 0.64 0.19 -3.84
N ALA A 38 0.48 1.47 -4.20
CA ALA A 38 -0.70 2.25 -3.82
C ALA A 38 -2.01 1.64 -4.36
N THR A 39 -1.98 1.11 -5.58
CA THR A 39 -3.12 0.43 -6.20
C THR A 39 -3.46 -0.86 -5.46
N LEU A 40 -2.46 -1.66 -5.10
CA LEU A 40 -2.69 -2.90 -4.34
C LEU A 40 -3.22 -2.61 -2.92
N LEU A 41 -2.71 -1.59 -2.24
CA LEU A 41 -3.22 -1.14 -0.94
C LEU A 41 -4.72 -0.82 -0.98
N LYS A 42 -5.14 -0.08 -2.01
CA LYS A 42 -6.57 0.20 -2.24
C LYS A 42 -7.37 -1.09 -2.41
N GLY A 43 -6.90 -2.00 -3.27
CA GLY A 43 -7.56 -3.28 -3.51
C GLY A 43 -7.73 -4.13 -2.24
N LEU A 44 -6.67 -4.26 -1.44
CA LEU A 44 -6.71 -4.96 -0.15
C LEU A 44 -7.71 -4.34 0.82
N GLY A 45 -7.83 -3.02 0.82
CA GLY A 45 -8.87 -2.29 1.56
C GLY A 45 -10.29 -2.67 1.19
N MET A 46 -10.60 -2.61 -0.11
CA MET A 46 -11.90 -3.00 -0.66
C MET A 46 -12.26 -4.46 -0.31
N ALA A 47 -11.27 -5.35 -0.27
CA ALA A 47 -11.43 -6.74 0.14
C ALA A 47 -11.40 -6.98 1.66
N ARG A 48 -11.28 -5.93 2.49
CA ARG A 48 -11.09 -5.99 3.95
C ARG A 48 -9.90 -6.83 4.42
N ARG A 49 -8.88 -6.98 3.58
CA ARG A 49 -7.62 -7.70 3.86
C ARG A 49 -6.61 -6.76 4.52
N ILE A 50 -7.00 -6.18 5.65
CA ILE A 50 -6.26 -5.08 6.29
C ILE A 50 -4.87 -5.50 6.78
N ASP A 51 -4.73 -6.71 7.31
CA ASP A 51 -3.45 -7.18 7.83
C ASP A 51 -2.40 -7.30 6.70
N GLU A 52 -2.82 -7.75 5.51
CA GLU A 52 -1.96 -7.78 4.32
C GLU A 52 -1.62 -6.38 3.81
N ALA A 53 -2.55 -5.43 3.91
CA ALA A 53 -2.28 -4.03 3.55
C ALA A 53 -1.21 -3.42 4.47
N PHE A 54 -1.21 -3.74 5.76
CA PHE A 54 -0.14 -3.32 6.68
C PHE A 54 1.19 -3.98 6.36
N GLN A 55 1.23 -5.29 6.11
CA GLN A 55 2.45 -5.99 5.73
C GLN A 55 3.07 -5.41 4.47
N LEU A 56 2.24 -5.05 3.48
CA LEU A 56 2.68 -4.42 2.25
C LEU A 56 3.32 -3.04 2.52
N LEU A 57 2.70 -2.22 3.37
CA LEU A 57 3.24 -0.91 3.72
C LEU A 57 4.55 -1.02 4.53
N GLU A 58 4.61 -1.96 5.48
CA GLU A 58 5.80 -2.22 6.29
C GLU A 58 6.98 -2.67 5.41
N ALA A 59 6.74 -3.52 4.41
CA ALA A 59 7.77 -3.91 3.45
C ALA A 59 8.34 -2.69 2.69
N VAL A 60 7.49 -1.72 2.33
CA VAL A 60 7.92 -0.47 1.68
C VAL A 60 8.73 0.40 2.64
N GLU A 61 8.31 0.52 3.90
CA GLU A 61 9.01 1.32 4.92
C GLU A 61 10.39 0.75 5.28
N GLN A 62 10.49 -0.58 5.42
CA GLN A 62 11.73 -1.26 5.75
C GLN A 62 12.71 -1.35 4.56
N GLY A 63 12.29 -0.94 3.37
CA GLY A 63 13.09 -1.08 2.14
C GLY A 63 13.24 -2.53 1.68
N ASN A 64 12.39 -3.43 2.17
CA ASN A 64 12.36 -4.86 1.80
C ASN A 64 11.44 -5.13 0.60
N ALA A 65 10.65 -4.15 0.19
CA ALA A 65 9.74 -4.23 -0.93
C ALA A 65 10.47 -4.34 -2.29
N VAL A 66 9.98 -5.25 -3.14
CA VAL A 66 10.50 -5.45 -4.49
C VAL A 66 10.35 -4.17 -5.31
N GLY A 67 11.36 -3.82 -6.09
CA GLY A 67 11.39 -2.58 -6.87
C GLY A 67 11.88 -1.36 -6.09
N ASN A 68 12.25 -1.52 -4.81
CA ASN A 68 12.73 -0.46 -3.93
C ASN A 68 11.84 0.80 -3.95
N PRO A 69 10.51 0.66 -3.76
CA PRO A 69 9.62 1.81 -3.65
C PRO A 69 10.03 2.67 -2.45
N THR A 70 9.75 3.97 -2.54
CA THR A 70 9.93 4.88 -1.40
C THR A 70 8.58 5.14 -0.76
N LEU A 71 8.52 4.99 0.56
CA LEU A 71 7.35 5.36 1.34
C LEU A 71 6.95 6.81 1.00
N SER A 72 5.70 7.01 0.62
CA SER A 72 5.20 8.28 0.11
C SER A 72 3.72 8.43 0.41
N ALA A 73 3.22 9.68 0.33
CA ALA A 73 1.84 10.02 0.65
C ALA A 73 0.78 9.11 -0.04
N PRO A 74 0.92 8.71 -1.32
CA PRO A 74 -0.02 7.78 -1.95
C PRO A 74 -0.16 6.43 -1.23
N HIS A 75 0.91 5.91 -0.64
CA HIS A 75 0.86 4.66 0.12
C HIS A 75 0.12 4.85 1.45
N LEU A 76 0.41 5.93 2.17
CA LEU A 76 -0.28 6.25 3.43
C LEU A 76 -1.77 6.53 3.19
N HIS A 77 -2.10 7.29 2.15
CA HIS A 77 -3.48 7.53 1.74
C HIS A 77 -4.17 6.23 1.32
N GLY A 78 -3.48 5.36 0.57
CA GLY A 78 -3.99 4.05 0.18
C GLY A 78 -4.36 3.19 1.38
N LEU A 79 -3.49 3.09 2.39
CA LEU A 79 -3.76 2.34 3.61
C LEU A 79 -4.86 2.99 4.47
N LEU A 80 -4.85 4.31 4.62
CA LEU A 80 -5.90 5.02 5.34
C LEU A 80 -7.27 4.80 4.69
N ASN A 81 -7.35 4.93 3.37
CA ASN A 81 -8.57 4.68 2.61
C ASN A 81 -9.02 3.22 2.77
N ALA A 82 -8.08 2.27 2.72
CA ALA A 82 -8.37 0.86 2.96
C ALA A 82 -9.01 0.60 4.33
N LEU A 83 -8.50 1.25 5.39
CA LEU A 83 -9.06 1.13 6.75
C LEU A 83 -10.48 1.71 6.83
N ILE A 84 -10.71 2.85 6.18
CA ILE A 84 -12.03 3.49 6.13
C ILE A 84 -13.03 2.62 5.36
N GLU A 85 -12.66 2.11 4.19
CA GLU A 85 -13.51 1.25 3.35
C GLU A 85 -13.84 -0.08 4.05
N ALA A 86 -12.90 -0.64 4.80
CA ALA A 86 -13.14 -1.83 5.60
C ALA A 86 -13.98 -1.57 6.87
N GLY A 87 -14.21 -0.30 7.23
CA GLY A 87 -14.92 0.12 8.44
C GLY A 87 -14.10 -0.01 9.72
N ASP A 88 -12.79 -0.23 9.64
CA ASP A 88 -11.90 -0.33 10.80
C ASP A 88 -11.44 1.06 11.25
N LEU A 89 -12.41 1.85 11.72
CA LEU A 89 -12.17 3.22 12.19
C LEU A 89 -11.21 3.29 13.39
N ARG A 90 -11.12 2.20 14.17
CA ARG A 90 -10.18 2.13 15.31
C ARG A 90 -8.75 2.12 14.81
N ARG A 91 -8.41 1.22 13.88
CA ARG A 91 -7.08 1.21 13.27
C ARG A 91 -6.82 2.45 12.43
N ALA A 92 -7.83 2.99 11.72
CA ALA A 92 -7.70 4.24 10.98
C ALA A 92 -7.30 5.41 11.89
N ASN A 93 -7.95 5.55 13.04
CA ASN A 93 -7.64 6.62 14.00
C ASN A 93 -6.23 6.48 14.59
N VAL A 94 -5.83 5.26 14.97
CA VAL A 94 -4.47 4.99 15.46
C VAL A 94 -3.43 5.30 14.38
N PHE A 95 -3.70 4.91 13.14
CA PHE A 95 -2.81 5.16 12.00
C PHE A 95 -2.65 6.66 11.70
N LEU A 96 -3.73 7.44 11.74
CA LEU A 96 -3.68 8.90 11.58
C LEU A 96 -2.78 9.55 12.63
N HIS A 97 -2.96 9.22 13.91
CA HIS A 97 -2.11 9.73 14.97
C HIS A 97 -0.64 9.36 14.80
N ALA A 98 -0.37 8.14 14.32
CA ALA A 98 1.00 7.69 14.05
C ALA A 98 1.68 8.51 12.93
N ILE A 99 0.95 8.83 11.86
CA ILE A 99 1.47 9.67 10.75
C ILE A 99 1.77 11.10 11.22
N ASP A 100 0.89 11.70 12.03
CA ASP A 100 1.10 13.04 12.57
C ASP A 100 2.32 13.10 13.50
N LEU A 101 2.49 12.09 14.36
CA LEU A 101 3.66 11.94 15.21
C LEU A 101 4.96 11.79 14.40
N CYS A 102 4.93 11.04 13.30
CA CYS A 102 6.09 10.86 12.43
C CYS A 102 6.44 12.15 11.67
N SER A 103 5.44 12.90 11.22
CA SER A 103 5.61 14.20 10.57
C SER A 103 6.23 15.23 11.51
N MET A 104 5.81 15.25 12.78
CA MET A 104 6.42 16.10 13.82
C MET A 104 7.88 15.68 14.13
N LYS A 105 8.19 14.39 14.24
CA LYS A 105 9.57 13.90 14.45
C LYS A 105 10.50 14.29 13.30
N ALA A 106 10.03 14.19 12.06
CA ALA A 106 10.82 14.57 10.88
C ALA A 106 11.11 16.09 10.81
N ALA A 107 10.21 16.94 11.31
CA ALA A 107 10.41 18.37 11.40
C ALA A 107 11.44 18.77 12.48
N VAL A 108 11.41 18.10 13.64
CA VAL A 108 12.33 18.38 14.76
C VAL A 108 13.78 17.96 14.44
N HIS A 109 14.00 16.89 13.67
CA HIS A 109 15.36 16.46 13.27
C HIS A 109 15.97 17.24 12.09
N ARG A 110 15.22 18.15 11.46
CA ARG A 110 15.73 19.06 10.41
C ARG A 110 16.06 20.47 10.93
N SER A 111 16.00 20.69 12.25
CA SER A 111 16.26 21.97 12.93
C SER A 111 17.64 22.00 13.57
#